data_AF-A0A6P0T0Y1-F1
#
_entry.id   AF-A0A6P0T0Y1-F1
#
_cell.length_a   1.000
_cell.length_b   1.000
_cell.length_c   1.000
_cell.angle_alpha   90.00
_cell.angle_beta   90.00
_cell.angle_gamma   90.00
#
_symmetry.space_group_name_H-M   'P 1'
#
loop_
_entity.id
_entity.type
_entity.pdbx_description
1 polymer ?
#
loop_
_entity_poly.entity_id
_entity_poly.type
_entity_poly.pdbx_seq_one_letter_code
_entity_poly.pdbx_strand_id
1 'polypeptide(L)' 'CDTETGHFLVLATGWDKQGWINSILFHARLVNGQVVIEEDNFEEGLASALISAGIPAEHIITGLDYQLMQ' A
#
# COMPACT_ATOMS: atom_id res chain seq x y z
N CYS A 1 -8.74 -7.20 3.55
CA CYS A 1 -9.00 -6.47 2.30
C CYS A 1 -10.48 -6.12 2.25
N ASP A 2 -10.79 -4.95 1.72
CA ASP A 2 -12.14 -4.48 1.43
C ASP A 2 -12.18 -4.10 -0.04
N THR A 3 -12.72 -5.00 -0.86
CA THR A 3 -12.79 -4.80 -2.30
C THR A 3 -13.94 -3.88 -2.72
N GLU A 4 -14.92 -3.64 -1.84
CA GLU A 4 -16.05 -2.74 -2.12
C GLU A 4 -15.60 -1.28 -2.08
N THR A 5 -14.82 -0.94 -1.06
CA THR A 5 -14.26 0.42 -0.91
C THR A 5 -12.87 0.57 -1.52
N GLY A 6 -12.27 -0.53 -2.00
CA GLY A 6 -10.97 -0.53 -2.67
C GLY A 6 -9.77 -0.43 -1.73
N HIS A 7 -9.88 -0.86 -0.48
CA HIS A 7 -8.81 -0.80 0.51
C HIS A 7 -8.10 -2.16 0.71
N PHE A 8 -6.78 -2.14 0.62
CA PHE A 8 -5.92 -3.31 0.76
C PHE A 8 -4.87 -3.03 1.82
N LEU A 9 -4.91 -3.78 2.92
CA LEU A 9 -4.07 -3.55 4.10
C LEU A 9 -3.51 -4.89 4.57
N VAL A 10 -2.21 -4.91 4.84
CA VAL A 10 -1.54 -6.00 5.56
C VAL A 10 -0.89 -5.44 6.82
N LEU A 11 -1.16 -6.10 7.93
CA LEU A 11 -0.68 -5.75 9.25
C LEU A 11 0.21 -6.88 9.79
N ALA A 12 1.32 -6.51 10.42
CA ALA A 12 1.99 -7.36 11.38
C ALA A 12 1.42 -7.07 12.76
N THR A 13 0.73 -8.02 13.37
CA THR A 13 0.20 -7.87 14.72
C THR A 13 0.38 -9.15 15.54
N GLY A 14 0.78 -9.01 16.80
CA GLY A 14 1.02 -10.14 17.69
C GLY A 14 2.15 -9.88 18.68
N TRP A 15 2.72 -10.94 19.22
CA TRP A 15 3.86 -10.88 20.13
C TRP A 15 5.08 -11.54 19.49
N ASP A 16 6.24 -10.92 19.66
CA ASP A 16 7.54 -11.55 19.41
C ASP A 16 8.41 -11.54 20.68
N LYS A 17 9.71 -11.86 20.53
CA LYS A 17 10.64 -11.86 21.67
C LYS A 17 10.97 -10.46 22.22
N GLN A 18 10.68 -9.40 21.46
CA GLN A 18 10.95 -8.01 21.81
C GLN A 18 9.70 -7.31 22.36
N GLY A 19 8.49 -7.80 22.05
CA GLY A 19 7.25 -7.33 22.65
C GLY A 19 6.04 -7.43 21.73
N TRP A 20 5.06 -6.58 21.99
CA TRP A 20 3.87 -6.45 21.15
C TRP A 20 4.21 -5.73 19.84
N ILE A 21 3.78 -6.31 18.72
CA ILE A 21 3.87 -5.78 17.37
C ILE A 21 2.47 -5.35 16.94
N ASN A 22 2.36 -4.15 16.37
CA ASN A 22 1.16 -3.66 15.69
C ASN A 22 1.58 -2.62 14.65
N SER A 23 2.00 -3.12 13.49
CA SER A 23 2.59 -2.31 12.42
C SER A 23 1.90 -2.58 11.09
N ILE A 24 1.74 -1.54 10.29
CA ILE A 24 1.30 -1.66 8.90
C ILE A 24 2.49 -2.13 8.07
N LEU A 25 2.35 -3.25 7.35
CA LEU A 25 3.37 -3.68 6.38
C LEU A 25 3.15 -2.99 5.04
N PHE A 26 1.90 -2.90 4.59
CA PHE A 26 1.53 -1.98 3.51
C PHE A 26 0.05 -1.63 3.59
N HIS A 27 -0.29 -0.47 3.04
CA HIS A 27 -1.66 -0.03 2.78
C HIS A 27 -1.74 0.59 1.39
N ALA A 28 -2.66 0.10 0.56
CA ALA A 28 -2.96 0.65 -0.75
C ALA A 28 -4.47 0.82 -0.94
N ARG A 29 -4.85 1.83 -1.73
CA ARG A 29 -6.23 2.09 -2.13
C ARG A 29 -6.36 2.09 -3.65
N LEU A 30 -7.49 1.61 -4.16
CA LEU A 30 -7.86 1.77 -5.55
C LEU A 30 -8.81 2.97 -5.68
N VAL A 31 -8.34 4.04 -6.31
CA VAL A 31 -9.10 5.30 -6.44
C VAL A 31 -9.08 5.76 -7.88
N ASN A 32 -10.25 5.91 -8.51
CA ASN A 32 -10.38 6.36 -9.90
C ASN A 32 -9.49 5.57 -10.90
N GLY A 33 -9.30 4.27 -10.65
CA GLY A 33 -8.46 3.40 -11.49
C GLY A 33 -6.95 3.47 -11.21
N GLN A 34 -6.52 4.27 -10.24
CA GLN A 34 -5.13 4.36 -9.79
C GLN A 34 -4.92 3.60 -8.48
N VAL A 35 -3.73 3.03 -8.32
CA VAL A 35 -3.25 2.48 -7.05
C VAL A 35 -2.58 3.58 -6.26
N VAL A 36 -3.18 3.97 -5.14
CA VAL A 36 -2.61 4.92 -4.18
C VAL A 36 -1.92 4.12 -3.08
N ILE A 37 -0.59 4.17 -3.02
CA ILE A 37 0.22 3.53 -1.98
C ILE A 37 0.30 4.51 -0.81
N GLU A 38 -0.44 4.23 0.27
CA GLU A 38 -0.49 5.05 1.48
C GLU A 38 0.70 4.77 2.41
N GLU A 39 1.07 3.49 2.53
CA GLU A 39 2.15 3.02 3.38
C GLU A 39 2.79 1.79 2.72
N ASP A 40 4.12 1.71 2.74
CA ASP A 40 4.87 0.61 2.15
C ASP A 40 6.17 0.39 2.91
N ASN A 41 6.18 -0.63 3.77
CA ASN A 41 7.29 -1.00 4.62
C ASN A 41 8.05 -2.23 4.10
N PHE A 42 7.85 -2.62 2.83
CA PHE A 42 8.66 -3.65 2.20
C PHE A 42 10.00 -3.10 1.72
N GLU A 43 11.08 -3.86 1.91
CA GLU A 43 12.43 -3.43 1.52
C GLU A 43 12.55 -3.10 0.02
N GLU A 44 11.90 -3.89 -0.84
CA GLU A 44 11.91 -3.69 -2.30
C GLU A 44 10.81 -2.74 -2.80
N GLY A 45 9.89 -2.35 -1.92
CA GLY A 45 8.69 -1.59 -2.24
C GLY A 45 7.67 -2.32 -3.13
N LEU A 46 6.43 -1.89 -3.07
CA LEU A 46 5.29 -2.46 -3.79
C LEU A 46 5.23 -1.97 -5.25
N ALA A 47 5.72 -0.77 -5.55
CA ALA A 47 5.63 -0.16 -6.88
C ALA A 47 6.28 -1.02 -7.97
N SER A 48 7.47 -1.57 -7.71
CA SER A 48 8.21 -2.44 -8.64
C SER A 48 7.46 -3.74 -8.95
N ALA A 49 6.83 -4.33 -7.92
CA ALA A 49 6.02 -5.54 -8.04
C ALA A 49 4.73 -5.28 -8.84
N LEU A 50 4.07 -4.14 -8.62
CA LEU A 50 2.87 -3.74 -9.35
C LEU A 50 3.16 -3.49 -10.84
N ILE A 51 4.29 -2.84 -11.15
CA ILE A 51 4.75 -2.66 -12.53
C ILE A 51 5.04 -4.00 -13.21
N SER A 52 5.74 -4.90 -12.51
CA SER A 52 6.04 -6.25 -13.01
C SER A 52 4.78 -7.09 -13.23
N ALA A 53 3.72 -6.84 -12.46
CA ALA A 53 2.40 -7.44 -12.65
C ALA A 53 1.58 -6.83 -13.79
N GLY A 54 2.08 -5.77 -14.44
CA GLY A 54 1.48 -5.16 -15.62
C GLY A 54 0.69 -3.87 -15.36
N ILE A 55 0.78 -3.28 -14.17
CA ILE A 55 0.17 -1.98 -13.88
C ILE A 55 1.09 -0.88 -14.44
N PRO A 56 0.59 0.03 -15.31
CA PRO A 56 1.39 1.15 -15.81
C PRO A 56 1.89 2.02 -14.65
N ALA A 57 3.14 2.47 -14.72
CA ALA A 57 3.77 3.25 -13.65
C ALA A 57 3.00 4.55 -13.34
N GLU A 58 2.42 5.17 -14.35
CA GLU A 58 1.58 6.37 -14.25
C GLU A 58 0.25 6.15 -13.49
N HIS A 59 -0.15 4.89 -13.28
CA HIS A 59 -1.32 4.53 -12.47
C HIS A 59 -0.97 4.21 -11.02
N ILE A 60 0.31 4.32 -10.62
CA ILE A 60 0.78 4.08 -9.25
C ILE A 60 1.24 5.41 -8.68
N ILE A 61 0.62 5.86 -7.60
CA ILE A 61 0.93 7.14 -6.96
C ILE A 61 1.10 6.94 -5.46
N THR A 62 1.93 7.77 -4.84
CA THR A 62 2.04 7.78 -3.38
C THR A 62 0.84 8.49 -2.76
N GLY A 63 0.50 8.16 -1.51
CA GLY A 63 -0.55 8.86 -0.76
C GLY A 63 -0.25 10.35 -0.61
N LEU A 64 1.03 10.73 -0.47
CA LEU A 64 1.46 12.11 -0.43
C LEU A 64 1.16 12.85 -1.74
N ASP A 65 1.52 12.27 -2.88
CA ASP A 65 1.23 12.87 -4.20
C ASP A 65 -0.28 12.98 -4.44
N TYR A 66 -1.05 11.97 -4.04
CA TYR A 66 -2.51 11.99 -4.16
C TYR A 66 -3.17 13.11 -3.35
N GLN A 67 -2.63 13.44 -2.17
CA GLN A 67 -3.12 14.55 -1.36
C GLN A 67 -2.81 15.91 -1.98
N LEU A 68 -1.65 16.06 -2.62
CA LEU A 68 -1.25 17.31 -3.29
C LEU A 68 -2.03 17.60 -4.58
N MET A 69 -2.68 16.60 -5.17
CA MET A 69 -3.50 16.73 -6.37
C MET A 69 -4.98 17.05 -6.10
N GLN A 70 -5.41 17.10 -4.83
CA GLN A 70 -6.77 17.47 -4.40
C GLN A 70 -6.87 18.97 -4.08
#